data_AF-A0A3D5VKA8-F1
#
_entry.id   AF-A0A3D5VKA8-F1
#
_cell.length_a   1.000
_cell.length_b   1.000
_cell.length_c   1.000
_cell.angle_alpha   90.00
_cell.angle_beta   90.00
_cell.angle_gamma   90.00
#
_symmetry.space_group_name_H-M   'P 1'
#
loop_
_entity.id
_entity.type
_entity.pdbx_description
1 polymer ?
#
loop_
_entity_poly.entity_id
_entity_poly.type
_entity_poly.pdbx_seq_one_letter_code
_entity_poly.pdbx_strand_id
1 'polypeptide(L)'
;MGIITIIIAIVVISVMAIKRINIGLAMLAGSAVLIIMTPLSLEQVLGAAQTALINPITWILIGSVLLIGMLGYILKNSGAMDIMVDSLVKLVGDSRWIM
;
A
#
# COMPACT_ATOMS: atom_id res chain seq x y z
N MET A 1 -13.58 -5.37 -24.81
CA MET A 1 -12.60 -6.20 -24.08
C MET A 1 -11.84 -5.38 -23.04
N GLY A 2 -11.12 -4.31 -23.39
CA GLY A 2 -10.27 -3.57 -22.42
C GLY A 2 -10.95 -3.12 -21.12
N ILE A 3 -12.15 -2.52 -21.18
CA ILE A 3 -12.88 -2.06 -19.99
C ILE A 3 -13.26 -3.24 -19.08
N ILE A 4 -13.69 -4.36 -19.67
CA ILE A 4 -14.07 -5.57 -18.93
C ILE A 4 -12.85 -6.16 -18.21
N THR A 5 -11.70 -6.21 -18.87
CA THR A 5 -10.44 -6.67 -18.28
C THR A 5 -10.00 -5.81 -17.10
N ILE A 6 -10.15 -4.48 -17.20
CA ILE A 6 -9.87 -3.56 -16.09
C ILE A 6 -10.83 -3.80 -14.93
N ILE A 7 -12.13 -3.97 -15.19
CA ILE A 7 -13.12 -4.28 -14.15
C ILE A 7 -12.75 -5.59 -13.43
N ILE A 8 -12.37 -6.64 -14.18
CA ILE A 8 -11.95 -7.92 -13.59
C ILE A 8 -10.70 -7.73 -12.72
N ALA A 9 -9.70 -6.98 -13.18
CA ALA A 9 -8.49 -6.71 -12.40
C ALA A 9 -8.82 -5.95 -11.10
N ILE A 10 -9.71 -4.96 -11.14
CA ILE A 10 -10.19 -4.24 -9.95
C ILE A 10 -10.90 -5.19 -9.00
N VAL A 11 -11.82 -6.03 -9.50
CA VAL A 11 -12.53 -7.02 -8.68
C VAL A 11 -11.54 -7.97 -7.99
N VAL A 12 -10.51 -8.45 -8.70
CA VAL A 12 -9.47 -9.32 -8.12
C VAL A 12 -8.72 -8.60 -7.01
N ILE A 13 -8.28 -7.36 -7.24
CA ILE A 13 -7.61 -6.55 -6.21
C ILE A 13 -8.52 -6.37 -4.99
N SER A 14 -9.79 -6.00 -5.21
CA SER A 14 -10.77 -5.79 -4.14
C SER A 14 -11.03 -7.06 -3.33
N VAL A 15 -11.23 -8.21 -3.98
CA VAL A 15 -11.46 -9.49 -3.29
C VAL A 15 -10.25 -9.89 -2.45
N MET A 16 -9.02 -9.71 -2.97
CA MET A 16 -7.81 -9.99 -2.22
C MET A 16 -7.61 -9.03 -1.05
N ALA A 17 -7.95 -7.75 -1.22
CA ALA A 17 -7.91 -6.75 -0.15
C ALA A 17 -8.93 -7.06 0.96
N ILE A 18 -10.16 -7.49 0.62
CA ILE A 18 -11.18 -7.92 1.59
C ILE A 18 -10.69 -9.12 2.40
N LYS A 19 -9.98 -10.06 1.74
CA LYS A 19 -9.35 -11.22 2.40
C LYS A 19 -8.11 -10.85 3.24
N ARG A 20 -7.80 -9.56 3.42
CA ARG A 20 -6.63 -9.04 4.15
C ARG A 20 -5.30 -9.58 3.64
N ILE A 21 -5.23 -9.93 2.36
CA ILE A 21 -3.95 -10.24 1.70
C ILE A 21 -3.14 -8.95 1.59
N ASN A 22 -1.81 -9.04 1.64
CA ASN A 22 -0.94 -7.90 1.45
C ASN A 22 -1.31 -7.15 0.15
N ILE A 23 -1.56 -5.84 0.28
CA ILE A 23 -1.98 -4.97 -0.82
C ILE A 23 -1.00 -5.02 -1.99
N GLY A 24 0.31 -5.16 -1.74
CA GLY A 24 1.29 -5.34 -2.80
C GLY A 24 1.08 -6.62 -3.61
N LEU A 25 0.76 -7.74 -2.95
CA LEU A 25 0.45 -9.00 -3.64
C LEU A 25 -0.87 -8.90 -4.41
N ALA A 26 -1.87 -8.20 -3.87
CA ALA A 26 -3.13 -7.95 -4.55
C ALA A 26 -2.91 -7.12 -5.84
N MET A 27 -2.07 -6.09 -5.78
CA MET A 27 -1.69 -5.29 -6.95
C MET A 27 -0.92 -6.11 -8.00
N LEU A 28 -0.01 -6.98 -7.58
CA LEU A 28 0.68 -7.91 -8.49
C LEU A 28 -0.30 -8.86 -9.17
N ALA A 29 -1.24 -9.46 -8.43
CA ALA A 29 -2.27 -10.31 -9.01
C ALA A 29 -3.15 -9.55 -10.02
N GLY A 30 -3.54 -8.31 -9.72
CA GLY A 30 -4.25 -7.42 -10.65
C GLY A 30 -3.45 -7.19 -11.94
N SER A 31 -2.15 -6.92 -11.83
CA SER A 31 -1.27 -6.77 -13.01
C SER A 31 -1.15 -8.06 -13.83
N ALA A 32 -1.09 -9.23 -13.17
CA ALA A 32 -1.06 -10.53 -13.85
C ALA A 32 -2.34 -10.78 -14.65
N VAL A 33 -3.51 -10.43 -14.09
CA VAL A 33 -4.80 -10.49 -14.81
C VAL A 33 -4.78 -9.60 -16.05
N LEU A 34 -4.27 -8.37 -15.92
CA LEU A 34 -4.15 -7.45 -17.06
C LEU A 34 -3.23 -8.02 -18.15
N ILE A 35 -2.09 -8.61 -17.78
CA ILE A 35 -1.12 -9.21 -18.70
C ILE A 35 -1.72 -10.40 -19.45
N ILE A 36 -2.46 -11.28 -18.75
CA ILE A 36 -3.03 -12.49 -19.33
C ILE A 36 -4.20 -12.17 -20.27
N MET A 37 -5.05 -11.23 -19.88
CA MET A 37 -6.29 -10.94 -20.59
C MET A 37 -6.18 -9.84 -21.66
N THR A 38 -5.04 -9.16 -21.73
CA THR A 38 -4.77 -8.14 -22.75
C THR A 38 -3.72 -8.68 -23.72
N PRO A 39 -3.89 -8.53 -25.05
CA PRO A 39 -2.89 -8.95 -26.03
C PRO A 39 -1.69 -7.99 -26.00
N LEU A 40 -0.84 -8.14 -24.97
CA LEU A 40 0.42 -7.42 -24.82
C LEU A 40 1.58 -8.31 -25.24
N SER A 41 2.59 -7.73 -25.89
CA SER A 41 3.82 -8.48 -26.16
C SER A 41 4.64 -8.63 -24.87
N LEU A 42 5.44 -9.70 -24.79
CA LEU A 42 6.33 -9.93 -23.65
C LEU A 42 7.28 -8.74 -23.43
N GLU A 43 7.75 -8.12 -24.52
CA GLU A 43 8.61 -6.94 -24.51
C GLU A 43 7.92 -5.72 -23.86
N GLN A 44 6.64 -5.51 -24.13
CA GLN A 44 5.86 -4.42 -23.51
C GLN A 44 5.69 -4.65 -22.01
N VAL A 45 5.45 -5.89 -21.59
CA VAL A 45 5.30 -6.25 -20.18
C VAL A 45 6.61 -6.03 -19.42
N LEU A 46 7.73 -6.53 -19.97
CA LEU A 46 9.05 -6.36 -19.35
C LEU A 46 9.50 -4.90 -19.36
N GLY A 47 9.24 -4.17 -20.45
CA GLY A 47 9.52 -2.73 -20.52
C GLY A 47 8.73 -1.93 -19.49
N ALA A 48 7.45 -2.25 -19.29
CA ALA A 48 6.63 -1.63 -18.25
C ALA A 48 7.13 -1.96 -16.84
N ALA A 49 7.51 -3.21 -16.58
CA ALA A 49 8.07 -3.63 -15.29
C ALA A 49 9.40 -2.93 -14.99
N GLN A 50 10.31 -2.86 -15.96
CA GLN A 50 11.58 -2.15 -15.84
C GLN A 50 11.36 -0.66 -15.62
N THR A 51 10.43 -0.05 -16.38
CA THR A 51 10.07 1.36 -16.20
C THR A 51 9.54 1.62 -14.80
N ALA A 52 8.65 0.76 -14.29
CA ALA A 52 8.09 0.89 -12.94
C ALA A 52 9.17 0.79 -11.86
N LEU A 53 10.17 -0.09 -12.03
CA LEU A 53 11.25 -0.29 -11.08
C LEU A 53 12.32 0.81 -11.11
N ILE A 54 12.63 1.38 -12.27
CA ILE A 54 13.66 2.42 -12.41
C ILE A 54 13.05 3.82 -12.19
N ASN A 55 11.73 3.95 -12.17
CA ASN A 55 11.06 5.23 -11.98
C ASN A 55 11.50 5.90 -10.66
N PRO A 56 11.99 7.16 -10.71
CA PRO A 56 12.45 7.86 -9.52
C PRO A 56 11.35 8.01 -8.46
N ILE A 57 10.08 8.13 -8.86
CA ILE A 57 8.93 8.22 -7.94
C ILE A 57 8.79 6.92 -7.16
N THR A 58 8.97 5.76 -7.80
CA THR A 58 8.92 4.45 -7.12
C THR A 58 9.97 4.38 -6.02
N TRP A 59 11.21 4.81 -6.29
CA TRP A 59 12.28 4.84 -5.30
C TRP A 59 12.02 5.82 -4.17
N ILE A 60 11.48 7.00 -4.47
CA ILE A 60 11.08 7.98 -3.45
C ILE A 60 10.00 7.38 -2.54
N LEU A 61 8.99 6.70 -3.10
CA LEU A 61 7.94 6.08 -2.33
C LEU A 61 8.46 4.93 -1.46
N ILE A 62 9.29 4.05 -2.02
CA ILE A 62 9.92 2.95 -1.26
C ILE A 62 10.73 3.52 -0.10
N GLY A 63 11.59 4.51 -0.37
CA GLY A 63 12.39 5.18 0.66
C GLY A 63 11.51 5.85 1.73
N SER A 64 10.46 6.54 1.32
CA SER A 64 9.53 7.20 2.25
C SER A 64 8.84 6.20 3.17
N VAL A 65 8.32 5.09 2.62
CA VAL A 65 7.64 4.05 3.41
C VAL A 65 8.62 3.38 4.38
N LEU A 66 9.87 3.13 3.96
CA LEU A 66 10.90 2.56 4.83
C LEU A 66 11.26 3.52 5.98
N LEU A 67 11.44 4.81 5.69
CA LEU A 67 11.74 5.82 6.70
C LEU A 67 10.58 5.98 7.70
N ILE A 68 9.34 6.00 7.22
CA ILE A 68 8.14 6.05 8.07
C ILE A 68 8.10 4.79 8.97
N GLY A 69 8.36 3.62 8.40
CA GLY A 69 8.41 2.37 9.16
C GLY A 69 9.49 2.39 10.25
N MET A 70 10.69 2.89 9.91
CA MET A 70 11.81 3.03 10.84
C MET A 70 11.49 4.02 11.96
N LEU A 71 10.95 5.19 11.62
CA LEU A 71 10.52 6.18 12.60
C LEU A 71 9.46 5.60 13.54
N GLY A 72 8.46 4.91 12.98
CA GLY A 72 7.43 4.23 13.77
C GLY A 72 8.00 3.18 14.71
N TYR A 73 9.02 2.43 14.30
CA TYR A 73 9.73 1.49 15.15
C TYR A 73 10.48 2.18 16.30
N ILE A 74 11.22 3.24 16.00
CA ILE A 74 11.98 4.01 16.99
C ILE A 74 11.04 4.64 18.03
N LEU A 75 9.93 5.25 17.59
CA LEU A 75 8.95 5.89 18.48
C LEU A 75 8.28 4.90 19.42
N LYS A 76 8.03 3.67 18.97
CA LYS A 76 7.49 2.59 19.81
C LYS A 76 8.51 2.14 20.85
N ASN A 77 9.76 1.92 20.43
CA ASN A 77 10.79 1.40 21.33
C ASN A 77 11.29 2.43 22.34
N SER A 78 11.20 3.72 22.04
CA SER A 78 11.59 4.78 22.96
C SER A 78 10.48 5.17 23.96
N GLY A 79 9.26 4.63 23.81
CA GLY A 79 8.09 5.04 24.59
C GLY A 79 7.56 6.44 24.23
N ALA A 80 8.18 7.14 23.28
CA ALA A 80 7.74 8.46 22.83
C ALA A 80 6.34 8.43 22.23
N MET A 81 5.97 7.31 21.59
CA MET A 81 4.63 7.13 21.04
C MET A 81 3.56 7.10 22.13
N ASP A 82 3.81 6.45 23.26
CA ASP A 82 2.85 6.35 24.37
C ASP A 82 2.64 7.70 25.05
N ILE A 83 3.73 8.45 25.24
CA ILE A 83 3.69 9.83 25.78
C ILE A 83 2.89 10.75 24.85
N MET A 84 3.08 10.63 23.54
CA MET A 84 2.33 11.40 22.56
C MET A 84 0.84 11.07 22.60
N VAL A 85 0.47 9.79 22.65
CA VAL A 85 -0.94 9.35 22.74
C VAL A 85 -1.58 9.83 24.05
N ASP A 86 -0.90 9.67 25.18
CA ASP A 86 -1.39 10.15 26.49
C ASP A 86 -1.59 11.67 26.51
N SER A 87 -0.66 12.42 25.91
CA SER A 87 -0.78 13.88 25.78
C SER A 87 -1.97 14.28 24.90
N LEU A 88 -2.20 13.57 23.79
CA LEU A 88 -3.35 13.82 22.91
C LEU A 88 -4.68 13.51 23.62
N VAL A 89 -4.75 12.40 24.36
CA VAL A 89 -5.94 12.03 25.14
C VAL A 89 -6.22 13.09 26.21
N LYS A 90 -5.20 13.56 26.92
CA LYS A 90 -5.33 14.65 27.91
C LYS A 90 -5.81 15.96 27.29
N LEU A 91 -5.40 16.26 26.05
CA LEU A 91 -5.79 17.49 25.34
C LEU A 91 -7.25 17.49 24.88
N VAL A 92 -7.82 16.30 24.61
CA VAL A 92 -9.23 16.12 24.24
C VAL A 92 -10.17 16.23 25.46
N GLY A 93 -9.63 16.22 26.69
CA GLY A 93 -10.39 16.43 27.92
C GLY A 93 -10.87 15.13 28.56
N ASP A 94 -11.04 15.19 29.89
CA ASP A 94 -11.26 14.09 30.83
C ASP A 94 -12.22 12.99 30.30
N SER A 95 -11.69 11.76 30.16
CA SER A 95 -12.43 10.57 29.70
C SER A 95 -13.65 10.20 30.55
N ARG A 96 -13.83 10.85 31.70
CA ARG A 96 -14.98 10.70 32.61
C ARG A 96 -16.31 11.24 32.07
N TRP A 97 -16.33 12.01 30.98
CA TRP A 97 -17.58 12.50 30.36
C TRP A 97 -18.13 11.59 29.26
N ILE A 98 -17.38 10.56 28.84
CA ILE A 98 -17.76 9.66 27.74
C ILE A 98 -18.17 8.26 28.25
N MET A 99 -17.89 7.92 29.53
CA MET A 99 -18.32 6.66 30.16
C MET A 99 -19.58 6.86 31.01
#